data_AF-A0A961X0M9-F1
#
_entry.id   AF-A0A961X0M9-F1
#
_cell.length_a   1.000
_cell.length_b   1.000
_cell.length_c   1.000
_cell.angle_alpha   90.00
_cell.angle_beta   90.00
_cell.angle_gamma   90.00
#
_symmetry.space_group_name_H-M   'P 1'
#
loop_
_entity.id
_entity.type
_entity.pdbx_description
1 polymer ?
#
loop_
_entity_poly.entity_id
_entity_poly.type
_entity_poly.pdbx_seq_one_letter_code
_entity_poly.pdbx_strand_id
1 'polypeptide(L)'
;SVRLVDWDLAGDMDPFEDLGSFLLEAHDNEGDAVESFEIFYGRYDRALFNRAWLYGIADDLRWGLIGALLAGTSRRVTYEFLKFGDWRFQRARMGLRDPRFSEKLGRV
;
A
#
# COMPACT_ATOMS: atom_id res chain seq x y z
N SER A 1 -17.82 -7.08 17.69
CA SER A 1 -16.35 -6.97 17.71
C SER A 1 -15.83 -7.05 16.29
N VAL A 2 -14.79 -6.29 15.96
CA VAL A 2 -14.07 -6.41 14.67
C VAL A 2 -13.04 -7.54 14.78
N ARG A 3 -12.79 -8.29 13.69
CA ARG A 3 -11.77 -9.34 13.61
C ARG A 3 -10.98 -9.22 12.31
N LEU A 4 -9.66 -9.44 12.40
CA LEU A 4 -8.79 -9.66 11.25
C LEU A 4 -8.87 -11.13 10.83
N VAL A 5 -8.96 -11.38 9.53
CA VAL A 5 -9.09 -12.69 8.89
C VAL A 5 -8.16 -12.74 7.68
N ASP A 6 -8.04 -13.91 7.05
CA ASP A 6 -7.23 -14.12 5.83
C ASP A 6 -5.71 -13.92 6.07
N TRP A 7 -5.09 -14.89 6.75
CA TRP A 7 -3.68 -14.85 7.16
C TRP A 7 -2.72 -15.46 6.12
N ASP A 8 -3.16 -15.67 4.87
CA ASP A 8 -2.37 -16.35 3.84
C ASP A 8 -1.09 -15.59 3.45
N LEU A 9 -1.04 -14.29 3.73
CA LEU A 9 0.11 -13.42 3.49
C LEU A 9 0.82 -12.94 4.76
N ALA A 10 0.45 -13.48 5.93
CA ALA A 10 1.05 -13.08 7.20
C ALA A 10 2.53 -13.50 7.29
N GLY A 11 3.38 -12.63 7.83
CA GLY A 11 4.81 -12.88 7.95
C GLY A 11 5.49 -12.01 8.99
N ASP A 12 6.77 -12.31 9.25
CA ASP A 12 7.64 -11.47 10.07
C ASP A 12 8.23 -10.36 9.19
N MET A 13 7.65 -9.16 9.28
CA MET A 13 7.95 -8.01 8.43
C MET A 13 8.02 -6.72 9.26
N ASP A 14 8.45 -5.61 8.65
CA ASP A 14 8.38 -4.30 9.31
C ASP A 14 6.89 -4.00 9.61
N PRO A 15 6.49 -3.69 10.87
CA PRO A 15 5.08 -3.41 11.20
C PRO A 15 4.47 -2.24 10.42
N PHE A 16 5.29 -1.34 9.88
CA PHE A 16 4.82 -0.22 9.06
C PHE A 16 4.55 -0.64 7.60
N GLU A 17 4.91 -1.85 7.19
CA GLU A 17 4.49 -2.43 5.92
C GLU A 17 2.98 -2.72 5.92
N ASP A 18 2.50 -3.46 6.92
CA ASP A 18 1.06 -3.76 7.08
C ASP A 18 0.25 -2.46 7.22
N LEU A 19 0.74 -1.50 8.01
CA LEU A 19 0.10 -0.20 8.13
C LEU A 19 0.09 0.55 6.79
N GLY A 20 1.19 0.50 6.05
CA GLY A 20 1.32 1.14 4.73
C GLY A 20 0.31 0.60 3.72
N SER A 21 0.16 -0.73 3.65
CA SER A 21 -0.84 -1.39 2.79
C SER A 21 -2.25 -0.94 3.18
N PHE A 22 -2.59 -0.95 4.47
CA PHE A 22 -3.89 -0.50 4.96
C PHE A 22 -4.16 0.98 4.63
N LEU A 23 -3.21 1.88 4.92
CA LEU A 23 -3.40 3.32 4.69
C LEU A 23 -3.66 3.63 3.22
N LEU A 24 -2.94 2.97 2.30
CA LEU A 24 -3.11 3.18 0.87
C LEU A 24 -4.36 2.50 0.30
N GLU A 25 -4.93 1.51 0.99
CA GLU A 25 -6.21 0.91 0.62
C GLU A 25 -7.39 1.73 1.15
N ALA A 26 -7.27 2.29 2.35
CA ALA A 26 -8.34 3.01 3.03
C ALA A 26 -8.46 4.49 2.61
N HIS A 27 -7.39 5.10 2.10
CA HIS A 27 -7.32 6.55 1.86
C HIS A 27 -6.86 6.91 0.45
N ASP A 28 -7.42 8.01 -0.08
CA ASP A 28 -7.07 8.52 -1.41
C ASP A 28 -5.79 9.38 -1.41
N ASN A 29 -5.42 9.96 -0.27
CA ASN A 29 -4.24 10.83 -0.16
C ASN A 29 -3.63 10.83 1.26
N GLU A 30 -2.41 11.37 1.36
CA GLU A 30 -1.64 11.42 2.61
C GLU A 30 -2.34 12.17 3.74
N GLY A 31 -3.04 13.26 3.40
CA GLY A 31 -3.69 14.13 4.40
C GLY A 31 -4.75 13.38 5.18
N ASP A 32 -5.57 12.61 4.46
CA ASP A 32 -6.63 11.80 5.05
C ASP A 32 -6.08 10.61 5.85
N ALA A 33 -4.90 10.10 5.44
CA ALA A 33 -4.25 8.98 6.11
C ALA A 33 -3.58 9.33 7.44
N VAL A 34 -3.31 10.62 7.72
CA VAL A 34 -2.62 11.04 8.95
C VAL A 34 -3.39 10.62 10.20
N GLU A 35 -4.70 10.85 10.24
CA GLU A 35 -5.50 10.50 11.42
C GLU A 35 -5.47 8.99 11.69
N SER A 36 -5.59 8.16 10.65
CA SER A 36 -5.52 6.70 10.79
C SER A 36 -4.15 6.22 11.27
N PHE A 37 -3.08 6.86 10.80
CA PHE A 37 -1.74 6.60 11.31
C PHE A 37 -1.62 6.95 12.79
N GLU A 38 -2.13 8.11 13.22
CA GLU A 38 -2.09 8.53 14.62
C GLU A 38 -2.89 7.61 15.53
N ILE A 39 -4.05 7.12 15.06
CA ILE A 39 -4.85 6.13 15.79
C ILE A 39 -4.05 4.83 16.02
N PHE A 40 -3.31 4.36 14.99
CA PHE A 40 -2.49 3.16 15.09
C PHE A 40 -1.26 3.36 15.98
N TYR A 41 -0.49 4.42 15.75
CA TYR A 41 0.81 4.63 16.40
C TYR A 41 0.72 5.36 17.75
N GLY A 42 -0.38 6.07 18.00
CA GLY A 42 -0.65 6.84 19.21
C GLY A 42 -0.17 8.31 19.17
N ARG A 43 0.56 8.72 18.12
CA ARG A 43 0.96 10.10 17.84
C ARG A 43 1.38 10.26 16.39
N TYR A 44 1.43 11.47 15.87
CA TYR A 44 2.12 11.69 14.60
C TYR A 44 3.63 11.65 14.76
N ASP A 45 4.27 10.82 13.93
CA ASP A 45 5.71 10.79 13.73
C ASP A 45 5.97 10.78 12.22
N ARG A 46 6.58 11.85 11.72
CA ARG A 46 6.77 12.05 10.27
C ARG A 46 7.62 10.96 9.64
N ALA A 47 8.66 10.48 10.32
CA ALA A 47 9.56 9.49 9.73
C ALA A 47 8.86 8.14 9.58
N LEU A 48 8.12 7.76 10.63
CA LEU A 48 7.35 6.52 10.64
C LEU A 48 6.15 6.57 9.69
N PHE A 49 5.49 7.72 9.57
CA PHE A 49 4.46 7.93 8.55
C PHE A 49 5.03 7.81 7.14
N ASN A 50 6.17 8.47 6.86
CA ASN A 50 6.84 8.35 5.57
C ASN A 50 7.19 6.88 5.26
N ARG A 51 7.68 6.14 6.25
CA ARG A 51 7.98 4.70 6.12
C ARG A 51 6.75 3.92 5.67
N ALA A 52 5.63 4.05 6.40
CA ALA A 52 4.39 3.38 6.05
C ALA A 52 3.89 3.79 4.66
N TRP A 53 3.90 5.08 4.35
CA TRP A 53 3.44 5.57 3.06
C TRP A 53 4.26 5.03 1.89
N LEU A 54 5.58 4.97 2.04
CA LEU A 54 6.48 4.38 1.05
C LEU A 54 6.25 2.88 0.89
N TYR A 55 5.99 2.16 1.98
CA TYR A 55 5.58 0.75 1.89
C TYR A 55 4.24 0.57 1.17
N GLY A 56 3.27 1.46 1.37
CA GLY A 56 2.02 1.45 0.59
C GLY A 56 2.29 1.59 -0.92
N ILE A 57 3.20 2.48 -1.32
CA ILE A 57 3.60 2.63 -2.75
C ILE A 57 4.22 1.33 -3.27
N ALA A 58 5.05 0.66 -2.46
CA ALA A 58 5.62 -0.63 -2.80
C ALA A 58 4.56 -1.75 -2.87
N ASP A 59 3.53 -1.70 -2.03
CA ASP A 59 2.41 -2.63 -2.06
C ASP A 59 1.56 -2.48 -3.34
N ASP A 60 1.34 -1.26 -3.82
CA ASP A 60 0.74 -1.04 -5.14
C ASP A 60 1.57 -1.66 -6.27
N LEU A 61 2.91 -1.57 -6.21
CA LEU A 61 3.76 -2.26 -7.18
C LEU A 61 3.61 -3.79 -7.08
N ARG A 62 3.62 -4.34 -5.86
CA ARG A 62 3.46 -5.77 -5.59
C ARG A 62 2.14 -6.30 -6.14
N TRP A 63 1.02 -5.65 -5.82
CA TRP A 63 -0.30 -6.06 -6.29
C TRP A 63 -0.51 -5.80 -7.78
N GLY A 64 0.14 -4.79 -8.35
CA GLY A 64 0.22 -4.59 -9.80
C GLY A 64 0.83 -5.81 -10.51
N LEU A 65 1.98 -6.28 -10.01
CA LEU A 65 2.66 -7.47 -10.53
C LEU A 65 1.83 -8.74 -10.36
N ILE A 66 1.21 -8.94 -9.20
CA ILE A 66 0.31 -10.07 -8.95
C ILE A 66 -0.90 -10.03 -9.90
N GLY A 67 -1.53 -8.86 -10.08
CA GLY A 67 -2.65 -8.69 -11.02
C GLY A 67 -2.26 -9.03 -12.45
N ALA A 68 -1.11 -8.54 -12.92
CA ALA A 68 -0.59 -8.86 -14.25
C ALA A 68 -0.29 -10.36 -14.43
N LEU A 69 0.29 -11.00 -13.41
CA LEU A 69 0.54 -12.45 -13.43
C LEU A 69 -0.76 -13.24 -13.49
N LEU A 70 -1.74 -12.89 -12.65
CA LEU A 70 -3.04 -13.57 -12.59
C LEU A 70 -3.86 -13.39 -13.86
N ALA A 71 -3.72 -12.27 -14.57
CA ALA A 71 -4.36 -12.05 -15.86
C ALA A 71 -3.93 -13.09 -16.92
N GLY A 72 -2.70 -13.59 -16.84
CA GLY A 72 -2.17 -14.61 -17.76
C GLY A 72 -2.27 -16.06 -17.25
N THR A 73 -2.43 -16.27 -15.94
CA THR A 73 -2.26 -17.60 -15.31
C THR A 73 -3.50 -18.10 -14.57
N SER A 74 -4.42 -17.22 -14.18
CA SER A 74 -5.58 -17.61 -13.39
C SER A 74 -6.61 -18.36 -14.23
N ARG A 75 -7.16 -19.45 -13.67
CA ARG A 75 -8.33 -20.13 -14.25
C ARG A 75 -9.62 -19.33 -14.08
N ARG A 76 -9.62 -18.29 -13.24
CA ARG A 76 -10.80 -17.48 -12.91
C ARG A 76 -10.94 -16.34 -13.92
N VAL A 77 -11.59 -16.60 -15.05
CA VAL A 77 -11.71 -15.66 -16.17
C VAL A 77 -12.78 -14.58 -15.99
N THR A 78 -13.59 -14.64 -14.92
CA THR A 78 -14.64 -13.65 -14.64
C THR A 78 -14.11 -12.38 -13.97
N TYR A 79 -12.87 -12.38 -13.51
CA TYR A 79 -12.25 -11.23 -12.85
C TYR A 79 -11.32 -10.48 -13.81
N GLU A 80 -11.41 -9.16 -13.81
CA GLU A 80 -10.56 -8.30 -14.64
C GLU A 80 -9.19 -8.06 -13.98
N PHE A 81 -8.38 -9.11 -13.81
CA PHE A 81 -7.08 -9.02 -13.13
C PHE A 81 -6.12 -8.01 -13.77
N LEU A 82 -6.14 -7.88 -15.11
CA LEU A 82 -5.30 -6.92 -15.81
C LEU A 82 -5.70 -5.48 -15.46
N LYS A 83 -7.01 -5.19 -15.43
CA LYS A 83 -7.53 -3.87 -15.03
C LYS A 83 -7.16 -3.53 -13.59
N PHE A 84 -7.26 -4.49 -12.68
CA PHE A 84 -6.79 -4.33 -11.30
C PHE A 84 -5.29 -4.04 -11.25
N GLY A 85 -4.48 -4.82 -11.98
CA GLY A 85 -3.04 -4.63 -12.06
C GLY A 85 -2.65 -3.26 -12.62
N ASP A 86 -3.29 -2.84 -13.71
CA ASP A 86 -3.08 -1.53 -14.33
C ASP A 86 -3.41 -0.40 -13.36
N TRP A 87 -4.52 -0.48 -12.64
CA TRP A 87 -4.89 0.51 -11.62
C TRP A 87 -3.83 0.62 -10.52
N ARG A 88 -3.35 -0.52 -9.99
CA ARG A 88 -2.28 -0.57 -9.00
C ARG A 88 -0.96 0.01 -9.53
N PHE A 89 -0.56 -0.31 -10.75
CA PHE A 89 0.62 0.29 -11.39
C PHE A 89 0.50 1.80 -11.58
N GLN A 90 -0.69 2.30 -11.96
CA GLN A 90 -0.91 3.73 -12.07
C GLN A 90 -0.71 4.44 -10.73
N ARG A 91 -1.27 3.89 -9.64
CA ARG A 91 -1.10 4.44 -8.29
C ARG A 91 0.36 4.38 -7.82
N ALA A 92 1.05 3.26 -7.99
CA ALA A 92 2.48 3.15 -7.69
C ALA A 92 3.29 4.22 -8.45
N ARG A 93 3.00 4.39 -9.75
CA ARG A 93 3.66 5.40 -10.60
C ARG A 93 3.36 6.82 -10.14
N MET A 94 2.14 7.11 -9.67
CA MET A 94 1.80 8.41 -9.10
C MET A 94 2.58 8.68 -7.82
N GLY A 95 2.67 7.70 -6.91
CA GLY A 95 3.45 7.81 -5.68
C GLY A 95 4.95 8.01 -5.92
N LEU A 96 5.53 7.22 -6.84
CA LEU A 96 6.95 7.34 -7.24
C LEU A 96 7.27 8.66 -7.93
N ARG A 97 6.29 9.30 -8.58
CA ARG A 97 6.46 10.58 -9.29
C ARG A 97 6.03 11.79 -8.46
N ASP A 98 5.61 11.59 -7.21
CA ASP A 98 5.38 12.70 -6.29
C ASP A 98 6.70 13.50 -6.17
N PRO A 99 6.70 14.82 -6.41
CA PRO A 99 7.90 15.65 -6.26
C PRO A 99 8.57 15.54 -4.87
N ARG A 100 7.80 15.14 -3.85
CA ARG A 100 8.26 14.97 -2.47
C ARG A 100 8.77 13.55 -2.17
N PHE A 101 8.75 12.63 -3.12
CA PHE A 101 9.16 11.23 -2.92
C PHE A 101 10.58 11.12 -2.35
N SER A 102 11.55 11.77 -2.97
CA SER A 102 12.96 11.73 -2.52
C SER A 102 13.14 12.36 -1.14
N GLU A 103 12.36 13.39 -0.81
CA GLU A 103 12.38 14.00 0.53
C GLU A 103 11.87 13.02 1.59
N LYS A 104 10.76 12.31 1.30
CA LYS A 104 10.19 11.29 2.19
C LYS A 104 11.19 10.16 2.41
N LEU A 105 11.79 9.67 1.33
CA LEU A 105 12.78 8.59 1.37
C LEU A 105 14.03 8.98 2.18
N GLY A 106 14.46 10.25 2.09
CA GLY A 106 15.56 10.77 2.91
C GLY A 106 15.21 11.05 4.37
N ARG A 107 13.95 10.83 4.77
CA ARG A 107 13.41 11.09 6.11
C ARG A 107 12.64 9.87 6.64
N VAL A 108 13.15 8.67 6.34
CA VAL A 108 12.69 7.38 6.88
C VAL A 108 13.60 6.96 8.02
#